data_AF-A0A653HEK8-F1
#
_entry.id   AF-A0A653HEK8-F1
#
_cell.length_a   1.000
_cell.length_b   1.000
_cell.length_c   1.000
_cell.angle_alpha   90.00
_cell.angle_beta   90.00
_cell.angle_gamma   90.00
#
_symmetry.space_group_name_H-M   'P 1'
#
loop_
_entity.id
_entity.type
_entity.pdbx_description
1 polymer ?
#
loop_
_entity_poly.entity_id
_entity_poly.type
_entity_poly.pdbx_seq_one_letter_code
_entity_poly.pdbx_strand_id
1 'polypeptide(L)'
;MDDGIKEENLDNFLTQLNNLNQLITSFKETSKLSAYCFDKCVLYPNKSLSNTNKKCIWNCTQRYIECDYFIRNRSKDHDKLSSLSMIDGMNINSATIDK
;
A
#
# COMPACT_ATOMS: atom_id res chain seq x y z
N MET A 1 23.33 11.65 31.53
CA MET A 1 22.08 12.36 31.20
C MET A 1 22.23 12.99 29.81
N ASP A 2 22.41 12.17 28.77
CA ASP A 2 22.62 12.61 27.37
C ASP A 2 21.85 11.70 26.38
N ASP A 3 21.55 10.46 26.78
CA ASP A 3 20.83 9.49 25.95
C ASP A 3 19.37 9.88 25.64
N GLY A 4 18.65 10.45 26.62
CA GLY A 4 17.24 10.82 26.44
C GLY A 4 16.98 11.98 25.47
N ILE A 5 17.97 12.84 25.21
CA ILE A 5 17.84 13.96 24.24
C ILE A 5 18.00 13.45 22.79
N LYS A 6 18.71 12.32 22.60
CA LYS A 6 18.93 11.71 21.28
C LYS A 6 17.74 10.85 20.84
N GLU A 7 17.09 10.14 21.77
CA GLU A 7 15.89 9.34 21.47
C GLU A 7 14.70 10.22 21.06
N GLU A 8 14.40 11.32 21.77
CA GLU A 8 13.29 12.21 21.41
C GLU A 8 13.47 12.85 20.02
N ASN A 9 14.71 13.23 19.68
CA ASN A 9 15.04 13.80 18.37
C ASN A 9 14.92 12.76 17.25
N LEU A 10 15.29 11.50 17.54
CA LEU A 10 15.16 10.38 16.62
C LEU A 10 13.69 10.05 16.35
N ASP A 11 12.84 9.98 17.38
CA ASP A 11 11.41 9.68 17.23
C ASP A 11 10.66 10.76 16.44
N ASN A 12 10.98 12.04 16.68
CA ASN A 12 10.44 13.15 15.90
C ASN A 12 10.86 13.05 14.43
N PHE A 13 12.13 12.74 14.16
CA PHE A 13 12.63 12.54 12.80
C PHE A 13 11.95 11.35 12.10
N LEU A 14 11.83 10.20 12.77
CA LEU A 14 11.14 9.01 12.24
C LEU A 14 9.66 9.31 11.94
N THR A 15 9.00 10.05 12.81
CA THR A 15 7.61 10.49 12.60
C THR A 15 7.48 11.38 11.36
N GLN A 16 8.39 12.36 11.20
CA GLN A 16 8.41 13.23 10.03
C GLN A 16 8.67 12.45 8.74
N LEU A 17 9.60 11.50 8.75
CA LEU A 17 9.87 10.63 7.61
C LEU A 17 8.66 9.76 7.26
N ASN A 18 7.99 9.18 8.24
CA ASN A 18 6.78 8.36 8.01
C ASN A 18 5.65 9.19 7.39
N ASN A 19 5.42 10.40 7.89
CA ASN A 19 4.43 11.32 7.34
C ASN A 19 4.75 11.70 5.88
N LEU A 20 6.02 11.99 5.59
CA LEU A 20 6.47 12.28 4.22
C LEU A 20 6.26 11.07 3.30
N ASN A 21 6.62 9.87 3.75
CA ASN A 21 6.42 8.64 2.99
C ASN A 21 4.94 8.38 2.70
N GLN A 22 4.05 8.63 3.66
CA GLN A 22 2.61 8.51 3.46
C GLN A 22 2.09 9.53 2.44
N LEU A 23 2.57 10.78 2.49
CA LEU A 23 2.20 11.82 1.53
C LEU A 23 2.68 11.47 0.12
N ILE A 24 3.94 11.06 -0.04
CA ILE A 24 4.49 10.65 -1.34
C ILE A 24 3.72 9.45 -1.91
N THR A 25 3.39 8.48 -1.05
CA THR A 25 2.65 7.28 -1.46
C THR A 25 1.24 7.63 -1.93
N SER A 26 0.50 8.44 -1.16
CA SER A 26 -0.86 8.85 -1.54
C SER A 26 -0.89 9.69 -2.82
N PHE A 27 0.08 10.58 -3.00
CA PHE A 27 0.23 11.35 -4.24
C PHE A 27 0.53 10.45 -5.45
N LYS A 28 1.44 9.47 -5.28
CA LYS A 28 1.79 8.49 -6.31
C LYS A 28 0.60 7.65 -6.72
N GLU A 29 -0.19 7.17 -5.77
CA GLU A 29 -1.42 6.40 -6.03
C GLU A 29 -2.45 7.23 -6.79
N THR A 30 -2.68 8.47 -6.35
CA THR A 30 -3.61 9.40 -7.02
C THR A 30 -3.18 9.70 -8.45
N SER A 31 -1.88 9.92 -8.68
CA SER A 31 -1.34 10.20 -10.01
C SER A 31 -1.47 9.01 -10.95
N LYS A 32 -1.19 7.79 -10.47
CA LYS A 32 -1.37 6.55 -11.24
C LYS A 32 -2.83 6.33 -11.63
N LEU A 33 -3.74 6.48 -10.68
CA LEU A 33 -5.17 6.34 -10.87
C LEU A 33 -5.69 7.36 -11.91
N SER A 34 -5.28 8.62 -11.77
CA SER A 34 -5.64 9.70 -12.69
C SER A 34 -5.14 9.40 -14.11
N ALA A 35 -3.87 9.06 -14.26
CA ALA A 35 -3.28 8.73 -15.56
C ALA A 35 -3.98 7.53 -16.21
N TYR A 36 -4.21 6.46 -15.46
CA TYR A 36 -4.87 5.25 -15.95
C TYR A 36 -6.30 5.53 -16.43
N CYS A 37 -7.13 6.18 -15.61
CA CYS A 37 -8.52 6.42 -15.99
C CYS A 37 -8.66 7.50 -17.07
N PHE A 38 -7.73 8.45 -17.15
CA PHE A 38 -7.70 9.40 -18.26
C PHE A 38 -7.39 8.69 -19.58
N ASP A 39 -6.34 7.87 -19.63
CA ASP A 39 -5.97 7.09 -20.82
C ASP A 39 -7.10 6.16 -21.30
N LYS A 40 -7.78 5.49 -20.35
CA LYS A 40 -8.89 4.60 -20.66
C LYS A 40 -10.15 5.31 -21.18
N CYS A 41 -10.44 6.51 -20.69
CA CYS A 41 -11.73 7.16 -20.91
C CYS A 41 -11.69 8.38 -21.83
N VAL A 42 -10.50 8.90 -22.14
CA VAL A 42 -10.33 10.13 -22.93
C VAL A 42 -9.49 9.83 -24.16
N LEU A 43 -10.17 9.51 -25.27
CA LEU A 43 -9.51 9.21 -26.54
C LEU A 43 -8.76 10.40 -27.14
N TYR A 44 -9.36 11.60 -27.04
CA TYR A 44 -8.76 12.85 -27.50
C TYR A 44 -8.87 13.91 -26.40
N PRO A 45 -7.74 14.50 -25.97
CA PRO A 45 -7.74 15.53 -24.95
C PRO A 45 -8.38 16.82 -25.50
N ASN A 46 -9.38 17.32 -24.79
CA ASN A 46 -10.06 18.59 -25.08
C ASN A 46 -9.94 19.53 -23.88
N LYS A 47 -10.27 20.82 -24.07
CA LYS A 47 -10.28 21.83 -23.00
C LYS A 47 -11.20 21.47 -21.82
N SER A 48 -12.17 20.59 -22.04
CA SER A 48 -13.08 20.10 -21.01
C SER A 48 -13.49 18.65 -21.29
N LEU A 49 -13.86 17.93 -20.23
CA LEU A 49 -14.38 16.59 -20.33
C LEU A 49 -15.86 16.62 -20.73
N SER A 50 -16.23 15.80 -21.72
CA SER A 50 -17.63 15.51 -22.04
C SER A 50 -18.32 14.80 -20.86
N ASN A 51 -19.64 14.82 -20.81
CA ASN A 51 -20.40 14.08 -19.78
C ASN A 51 -20.13 12.58 -19.85
N THR A 52 -19.93 12.04 -21.06
CA THR A 52 -19.55 10.63 -21.27
C THR A 52 -18.18 10.34 -20.66
N ASN A 53 -17.17 11.18 -20.91
CA ASN A 53 -15.83 11.01 -20.34
C ASN A 53 -15.86 11.11 -18.81
N LYS A 54 -16.58 12.09 -18.26
CA LYS A 54 -16.76 12.24 -16.80
C LYS A 54 -17.35 10.98 -16.16
N LYS A 55 -18.43 10.44 -16.76
CA LYS A 55 -19.07 9.21 -16.28
C LYS A 55 -18.14 8.01 -16.38
N CYS A 56 -17.39 7.88 -17.48
CA CYS A 56 -16.40 6.82 -17.65
C CYS A 56 -15.31 6.91 -16.57
N ILE A 57 -14.72 8.09 -16.35
CA ILE A 57 -13.68 8.31 -15.34
C ILE A 57 -14.21 7.97 -13.94
N TRP A 58 -15.42 8.41 -13.59
CA TRP A 58 -16.05 8.08 -12.32
C TRP A 58 -16.15 6.56 -12.10
N ASN A 59 -16.69 5.84 -13.09
CA ASN A 59 -16.82 4.39 -13.03
C ASN A 59 -15.45 3.69 -12.98
N CYS A 60 -14.50 4.14 -13.79
CA CYS A 60 -13.14 3.61 -13.81
C CYS A 60 -12.48 3.74 -12.44
N THR A 61 -12.57 4.92 -11.82
CA THR A 61 -11.99 5.18 -10.51
C THR A 61 -12.60 4.30 -9.42
N GLN A 62 -13.93 4.18 -9.39
CA GLN A 62 -14.62 3.32 -8.42
C GLN A 62 -14.16 1.85 -8.55
N ARG A 63 -14.16 1.30 -9.77
CA ARG A 63 -13.72 -0.08 -10.00
C ARG A 63 -12.24 -0.28 -9.68
N TYR A 64 -11.38 0.68 -10.02
CA TYR A 64 -9.96 0.59 -9.70
C TYR A 64 -9.74 0.46 -8.18
N ILE A 65 -10.39 1.33 -7.38
CA ILE A 65 -10.24 1.34 -5.92
C ILE A 65 -10.79 0.05 -5.30
N GLU A 66 -11.94 -0.43 -5.78
CA GLU A 66 -12.52 -1.69 -5.31
C GLU A 66 -11.62 -2.90 -5.62
N CYS A 67 -11.10 -2.98 -6.84
CA CYS A 67 -10.17 -4.03 -7.23
C CYS A 67 -8.88 -3.96 -6.43
N ASP A 68 -8.32 -2.77 -6.25
CA ASP A 68 -7.11 -2.55 -5.46
C ASP A 68 -7.31 -2.96 -3.99
N TYR A 69 -8.43 -2.58 -3.37
CA TYR A 69 -8.80 -3.03 -2.03
C TYR A 69 -8.88 -4.55 -1.95
N PHE A 70 -9.58 -5.19 -2.89
CA PHE A 70 -9.73 -6.64 -2.92
C PHE A 70 -8.38 -7.36 -3.05
N ILE A 71 -7.52 -6.93 -3.99
CA ILE A 71 -6.20 -7.49 -4.22
C ILE A 71 -5.33 -7.34 -2.97
N ARG A 72 -5.29 -6.14 -2.36
CA ARG A 72 -4.51 -5.90 -1.13
C ARG A 72 -5.00 -6.78 0.02
N ASN A 73 -6.31 -6.91 0.19
CA ASN A 73 -6.85 -7.72 1.27
C ASN A 73 -6.49 -9.20 1.09
N ARG A 74 -6.63 -9.73 -0.14
CA ARG A 74 -6.26 -11.11 -0.45
C ARG A 74 -4.76 -11.37 -0.36
N SER A 75 -3.91 -10.39 -0.68
CA SER A 75 -2.45 -10.54 -0.58
C SER A 75 -2.01 -10.66 0.88
N LYS A 76 -2.63 -9.91 1.81
CA LYS A 76 -2.37 -10.05 3.25
C LYS A 76 -2.67 -11.46 3.78
N ASP A 77 -3.68 -12.13 3.22
CA ASP A 77 -3.99 -13.52 3.59
C ASP A 77 -2.86 -14.45 3.17
N HIS A 78 -2.23 -14.20 2.02
CA HIS A 78 -1.06 -14.93 1.56
C HIS A 78 0.20 -14.61 2.38
N ASP A 79 0.42 -13.36 2.77
CA ASP A 79 1.57 -12.98 3.63
C ASP A 79 1.49 -13.65 5.00
N LYS A 80 0.28 -13.76 5.58
CA LYS A 80 0.04 -14.53 6.81
C LYS A 80 0.31 -16.03 6.60
N LEU A 81 -0.10 -16.58 5.46
CA LEU A 81 0.17 -17.99 5.12
C LEU A 81 1.68 -18.24 4.91
N SER A 82 2.37 -17.29 4.27
CA SER A 82 3.82 -17.31 4.06
C SER A 82 4.56 -17.19 5.38
N SER A 83 4.14 -16.32 6.31
CA SER A 83 4.77 -16.22 7.63
C SER A 83 4.50 -17.44 8.51
N LEU A 84 3.32 -18.07 8.42
CA LEU A 84 3.04 -19.37 9.03
C LEU A 84 3.96 -20.48 8.49
N SER A 85 4.18 -20.53 7.17
CA SER A 85 5.08 -21.51 6.55
C SER A 85 6.55 -21.33 6.94
N MET A 86 6.96 -20.12 7.35
CA MET A 86 8.31 -19.88 7.89
C MET A 86 8.46 -20.36 9.34
N ILE A 87 7.37 -20.46 10.11
CA ILE A 87 7.39 -20.93 11.51
C ILE A 87 7.44 -22.47 11.57
N ASP A 88 6.80 -23.18 10.63
CA ASP A 88 6.87 -24.66 10.56
C ASP A 88 8.27 -25.19 10.22
N GLY A 89 9.15 -24.35 9.67
CA GLY A 89 10.55 -24.69 9.43
C GLY A 89 11.47 -24.60 10.66
N MET A 90 10.97 -24.17 11.82
CA MET A 90 11.78 -23.92 13.02
C MET A 90 11.42 -24.78 14.25
N ASN A 91 10.44 -25.68 14.17
CA ASN A 91 10.16 -26.64 15.25
C ASN A 91 10.60 -28.08 14.91
N ILE A 92 11.92 -28.25 14.71
CA ILE A 92 12.60 -29.54 14.93
C ILE A 92 13.77 -29.22 15.85
N ASN A 93 13.50 -29.06 17.14
CA ASN A 93 14.45 -29.20 18.25
C ASN A 93 13.69 -29.07 19.58
N SER A 94 12.92 -30.09 19.93
CA SER A 94 12.58 -30.32 21.34
C SER A 94 12.43 -31.81 21.62
N ALA A 95 13.17 -32.27 22.63
CA ALA A 95 13.04 -33.53 23.37
C ALA A 95 13.24 -34.82 22.54
N THR A 96 14.34 -35.54 22.72
CA THR A 96 14.48 -36.39 23.91
C THR A 96 15.95 -36.74 24.17
N ILE A 97 16.46 -36.24 25.29
CA ILE A 97 17.44 -36.96 26.11
C ILE A 97 16.59 -37.97 26.90
N ASP A 98 16.86 -39.27 26.78
CA ASP A 98 16.77 -40.20 27.92
C ASP A 98 17.28 -41.61 27.53
N LYS A 99 18.37 -41.99 28.23
CA LYS A 99 18.98 -43.30 28.50
C LYS A 99 19.43 -44.23 27.36
#